data_AF-A0A9X6MWH4-F1
#
_entry.id   AF-A0A9X6MWH4-F1
#
_cell.length_a   1.000
_cell.length_b   1.000
_cell.length_c   1.000
_cell.angle_alpha   90.00
_cell.angle_beta   90.00
_cell.angle_gamma   90.00
#
_symmetry.space_group_name_H-M   'P 1'
#
loop_
_entity.id
_entity.type
_entity.pdbx_description
1 polymer ?
#
loop_
_entity_poly.entity_id
_entity_poly.type
_entity_poly.pdbx_seq_one_letter_code
_entity_poly.pdbx_strand_id
1 'polypeptide(L)'
;MKMKKYRVQTENWMSEEFVDLKDAVDEYEDTKDKVMGEGVTEDSYVELVSSEDDFEDYEIVKRAVVVVDEEAMAISTPREAGRDWDYWAKWQD
;
A
#
# COMPACT_ATOMS: atom_id res chain seq x y z
N MET A 1 -12.34 6.06 29.82
CA MET A 1 -12.26 5.54 28.45
C MET A 1 -10.84 5.75 27.99
N LYS A 2 -10.10 4.70 27.62
CA LYS A 2 -8.85 4.91 26.89
C LYS A 2 -9.22 5.49 25.51
N MET A 3 -8.41 6.42 25.02
CA MET A 3 -8.70 7.10 23.75
C MET A 3 -8.10 6.28 22.63
N LYS A 4 -8.91 5.94 21.62
CA LYS A 4 -8.44 5.18 20.46
C LYS A 4 -7.41 6.02 19.70
N LYS A 5 -6.25 5.43 19.41
CA LYS A 5 -5.14 6.04 18.68
C LYS A 5 -4.90 5.28 17.38
N TYR A 6 -4.26 5.95 16.45
CA TYR A 6 -3.90 5.43 15.14
C TYR A 6 -2.42 5.70 14.86
N ARG A 7 -1.77 4.83 14.10
CA ARG A 7 -0.45 5.11 13.55
C ARG A 7 -0.26 4.33 12.25
N VAL A 8 0.67 4.81 11.43
CA VAL A 8 1.14 4.11 10.25
C VAL A 8 2.39 3.35 10.62
N GLN A 9 2.51 2.11 10.15
CA GLN A 9 3.69 1.28 10.35
C GLN A 9 4.06 0.54 9.07
N THR A 10 5.35 0.31 8.94
CA THR A 10 6.02 -0.45 7.87
C THR A 10 6.94 -1.46 8.53
N GLU A 11 7.69 -2.25 7.76
CA GLU A 11 8.63 -3.22 8.33
C GLU A 11 9.71 -2.58 9.23
N ASN A 12 10.08 -1.32 8.94
CA ASN A 12 11.25 -0.68 9.53
C ASN A 12 10.98 0.67 10.19
N TRP A 13 9.75 1.18 10.13
CA TRP A 13 9.41 2.51 10.62
C TRP A 13 7.95 2.59 11.08
N MET A 14 7.71 3.44 12.07
CA MET A 14 6.38 3.78 12.59
C MET A 14 6.25 5.30 12.64
N SER A 15 5.08 5.81 12.29
CA SER A 15 4.74 7.23 12.39
C SER A 15 4.55 7.67 13.83
N GLU A 16 4.29 8.97 14.00
CA GLU A 16 3.67 9.46 15.23
C GLU A 16 2.25 8.91 15.43
N GLU A 17 1.70 9.12 16.62
CA GLU A 17 0.37 8.66 16.99
C GLU A 17 -0.67 9.76 16.73
N PHE A 18 -1.75 9.39 16.06
CA PHE A 18 -2.85 10.26 15.72
C PHE A 18 -4.10 9.90 16.53
N VAL A 19 -4.89 10.92 16.85
CA VAL A 19 -6.19 10.75 17.53
C VAL A 19 -7.37 10.90 16.56
N ASP A 20 -7.15 11.60 15.45
CA ASP A 20 -8.11 11.67 14.34
C ASP A 20 -7.75 10.61 13.30
N LEU A 21 -8.76 9.85 12.87
CA LEU A 21 -8.59 8.87 11.81
C LEU A 21 -8.25 9.54 10.48
N LYS A 22 -8.75 10.76 10.24
CA LYS A 22 -8.50 11.47 8.99
C LYS A 22 -7.01 11.76 8.82
N ASP A 23 -6.39 12.37 9.82
CA ASP A 23 -4.96 12.70 9.79
C ASP A 23 -4.11 11.43 9.61
N ALA A 24 -4.48 10.33 10.27
CA ALA A 24 -3.80 9.04 10.14
C ALA A 24 -3.96 8.42 8.73
N VAL A 25 -5.10 8.64 8.07
CA VAL A 25 -5.33 8.20 6.68
C VAL A 25 -4.50 9.03 5.70
N ASP A 26 -4.40 10.34 5.91
CA ASP A 26 -3.59 11.21 5.07
C ASP A 26 -2.09 10.81 5.15
N GLU A 27 -1.58 10.55 6.36
CA GLU A 27 -0.22 10.01 6.57
C GLU A 27 -0.04 8.63 5.93
N TYR A 28 -1.07 7.78 6.00
CA TYR A 28 -1.04 6.44 5.40
C TYR A 28 -0.89 6.52 3.87
N GLU A 29 -1.67 7.38 3.20
CA GLU A 29 -1.61 7.49 1.74
C GLU A 29 -0.26 8.06 1.28
N ASP A 30 0.28 9.07 1.96
CA ASP A 30 1.59 9.64 1.66
C ASP A 30 2.71 8.60 1.85
N THR A 31 2.70 7.90 3.00
CA THR A 31 3.67 6.83 3.29
C THR A 31 3.58 5.71 2.27
N LYS A 32 2.35 5.29 1.92
CA LYS A 32 2.11 4.23 0.93
C LYS A 32 2.67 4.63 -0.43
N ASP A 33 2.40 5.84 -0.92
CA ASP A 33 2.90 6.29 -2.21
C ASP A 33 4.43 6.39 -2.22
N LYS A 34 5.04 6.84 -1.13
CA LYS A 34 6.51 6.91 -0.99
C LYS A 34 7.16 5.53 -0.94
N VAL A 35 6.74 4.68 -0.01
CA VAL A 35 7.33 3.35 0.20
C VAL A 35 7.11 2.47 -1.04
N MET A 36 5.90 2.48 -1.60
CA MET A 36 5.58 1.65 -2.77
C MET A 36 6.19 2.21 -4.07
N GLY A 37 6.58 3.49 -4.10
CA GLY A 37 7.20 4.13 -5.25
C GLY A 37 8.74 4.00 -5.31
N GLU A 38 9.42 3.81 -4.18
CA GLU A 38 10.90 3.81 -4.10
C GLU A 38 11.56 2.43 -4.34
N GLY A 39 10.75 1.40 -4.58
CA GLY A 39 11.21 0.02 -4.79
C GLY A 39 10.94 -0.84 -3.56
N VAL A 40 10.30 -1.98 -3.78
CA VAL A 40 9.71 -2.81 -2.72
C VAL A 40 10.08 -4.28 -2.90
N THR A 41 10.02 -5.05 -1.81
CA THR A 41 10.11 -6.52 -1.82
C THR A 41 8.75 -7.15 -1.60
N GLU A 42 8.61 -8.46 -1.80
CA GLU A 42 7.35 -9.18 -1.55
C GLU A 42 6.86 -9.05 -0.10
N ASP A 43 7.78 -8.83 0.84
CA ASP A 43 7.47 -8.63 2.25
C ASP A 43 7.07 -7.18 2.59
N SER A 44 7.23 -6.24 1.65
CA SER A 44 6.96 -4.83 1.93
C SER A 44 5.48 -4.56 2.18
N TYR A 45 5.20 -3.77 3.20
CA TYR A 45 3.85 -3.36 3.58
C TYR A 45 3.79 -1.95 4.14
N VAL A 46 2.61 -1.35 4.01
CA VAL A 46 2.21 -0.17 4.79
C VAL A 46 0.87 -0.48 5.44
N GLU A 47 0.82 -0.35 6.75
CA GLU A 47 -0.37 -0.61 7.56
C GLU A 47 -0.77 0.65 8.33
N LEU A 48 -2.05 0.99 8.29
CA LEU A 48 -2.68 1.88 9.26
C LEU A 48 -3.29 1.00 10.34
N VAL A 49 -2.83 1.16 11.57
CA VAL A 49 -3.28 0.38 12.71
C VAL A 49 -3.96 1.27 13.74
N SER A 50 -4.83 0.68 14.55
CA SER A 50 -5.50 1.36 15.65
C SER A 50 -5.37 0.58 16.95
N SER A 51 -5.25 1.29 18.07
CA SER A 51 -5.12 0.69 19.39
C SER A 51 -5.88 1.50 20.43
N GLU A 52 -6.34 0.83 21.47
CA GLU A 52 -6.90 1.45 22.67
C GLU A 52 -5.93 1.37 23.87
N ASP A 53 -4.77 0.72 23.74
CA ASP A 53 -3.85 0.41 24.83
C ASP A 53 -2.38 0.78 24.54
N ASP A 54 -2.17 1.91 23.85
CA ASP A 54 -0.83 2.40 23.49
C ASP A 54 -0.03 1.39 22.64
N PHE A 55 -0.74 0.65 21.78
CA PHE A 55 -0.21 -0.36 20.85
C PHE A 55 0.47 -1.56 21.51
N GLU A 56 0.07 -1.91 22.75
CA GLU A 56 0.34 -3.24 23.30
C GLU A 56 -0.39 -4.31 22.47
N ASP A 57 -1.67 -4.04 22.14
CA ASP A 57 -2.44 -4.73 21.11
C ASP A 57 -2.94 -3.71 20.06
N TYR A 58 -3.15 -4.18 18.82
CA TYR A 58 -3.67 -3.32 17.77
C TYR A 58 -4.48 -4.09 16.72
N GLU A 59 -5.38 -3.35 16.06
CA GLU A 59 -6.17 -3.80 14.93
C GLU A 59 -5.67 -3.11 13.66
N ILE A 60 -5.54 -3.87 12.57
CA ILE A 60 -5.22 -3.30 11.25
C ILE A 60 -6.50 -2.68 10.66
N VAL A 61 -6.47 -1.37 10.46
CA VAL A 61 -7.56 -0.60 9.83
C VAL A 61 -7.43 -0.65 8.31
N LYS A 62 -6.21 -0.53 7.79
CA LYS A 62 -5.92 -0.56 6.35
C LYS A 62 -4.54 -1.14 6.11
N ARG A 63 -4.37 -1.89 5.02
CA ARG A 63 -3.10 -2.51 4.64
C ARG A 63 -2.87 -2.44 3.14
N ALA A 64 -1.68 -1.98 2.76
CA ALA A 64 -1.13 -2.14 1.43
C ALA A 64 0.01 -3.15 1.50
N VAL A 65 0.06 -4.07 0.53
CA VAL A 65 1.12 -5.05 0.35
C VAL A 65 1.53 -5.07 -1.10
N VAL A 66 2.74 -5.52 -1.37
CA VAL A 66 3.19 -5.81 -2.73
C VAL A 66 2.45 -7.03 -3.24
N VAL A 67 1.93 -6.92 -4.46
CA VAL A 67 1.31 -8.03 -5.18
C VAL A 67 2.16 -8.28 -6.41
N VAL A 68 2.84 -9.43 -6.43
CA VAL A 68 3.53 -9.93 -7.62
C VAL A 68 2.56 -10.87 -8.33
N ASP A 69 2.03 -10.41 -9.46
CA ASP A 69 1.21 -11.24 -10.35
C ASP A 69 2.10 -11.74 -11.49
N GLU A 70 2.78 -12.86 -11.25
CA GLU A 70 3.72 -13.44 -12.22
C GLU A 70 3.05 -13.75 -13.56
N GLU A 71 1.78 -14.17 -13.56
CA GLU A 71 1.04 -14.46 -14.78
C GLU A 71 0.81 -13.18 -15.58
N ALA A 72 0.32 -12.12 -14.95
CA ALA A 72 0.13 -10.83 -15.61
C ALA A 72 1.46 -10.21 -16.06
N MET A 73 2.54 -10.38 -15.28
CA MET A 73 3.88 -9.91 -15.62
C MET A 73 4.52 -10.69 -16.77
N ALA A 74 4.13 -11.94 -16.99
CA ALA A 74 4.58 -12.74 -18.14
C ALA A 74 3.90 -12.32 -19.45
N ILE A 75 2.72 -11.68 -19.38
CA ILE A 75 2.02 -11.15 -20.55
C ILE A 75 2.80 -9.97 -21.12
N SER A 76 3.57 -10.25 -22.17
CA SER A 76 4.45 -9.27 -22.81
C SER A 76 3.70 -8.45 -23.87
N THR A 77 2.61 -8.98 -24.42
CA THR A 77 1.84 -8.34 -25.49
C THR A 77 0.34 -8.26 -25.18
N PRO A 78 -0.37 -7.24 -25.72
CA PRO A 78 -1.83 -7.20 -25.65
C PRO A 78 -2.50 -8.40 -26.30
N ARG A 79 -1.87 -9.00 -27.31
CA ARG A 79 -2.37 -10.22 -27.96
C ARG A 79 -2.39 -11.41 -27.01
N GLU A 80 -1.35 -11.60 -26.21
CA GLU A 80 -1.32 -12.60 -25.14
C GLU A 80 -2.38 -12.33 -24.06
N ALA A 81 -2.77 -11.06 -23.86
CA ALA A 81 -3.91 -10.65 -23.04
C ALA A 81 -5.28 -10.80 -23.72
N GLY A 82 -5.36 -11.39 -24.93
CA GLY A 82 -6.60 -11.57 -25.68
C GLY A 82 -7.12 -10.33 -26.42
N ARG A 83 -6.25 -9.37 -26.75
CA ARG A 83 -6.59 -8.18 -27.57
C ARG A 83 -6.19 -8.39 -29.04
N ASP A 84 -6.77 -7.59 -29.94
CA ASP A 84 -6.55 -7.71 -31.39
C ASP A 84 -5.25 -7.06 -31.90
N TRP A 85 -4.52 -6.34 -31.03
CA TRP A 85 -3.34 -5.56 -31.38
C TRP A 85 -2.06 -6.05 -30.67
N ASP A 86 -0.91 -5.79 -31.28
CA ASP A 86 0.38 -6.38 -30.86
C ASP A 86 1.20 -5.52 -29.89
N TYR A 87 0.88 -4.23 -29.75
CA TYR A 87 1.63 -3.29 -28.92
C TYR A 87 0.73 -2.54 -27.95
N TRP A 88 1.18 -2.36 -26.70
CA TRP A 88 0.44 -1.62 -25.67
C TRP A 88 0.34 -0.11 -25.95
N ALA A 89 1.26 0.42 -26.77
CA ALA A 89 1.25 1.81 -27.21
C ALA A 89 1.02 1.89 -28.72
N LYS A 90 0.16 2.83 -29.14
CA LYS A 90 0.01 3.22 -30.54
C LYS A 90 0.34 4.70 -30.66
N TRP A 91 1.29 5.04 -31.53
CA TRP A 91 1.58 6.43 -31.87
C TRP A 91 0.50 6.96 -32.84
N GLN A 92 0.04 8.18 -32.62
CA GLN A 92 -0.83 8.87 -33.59
C GLN A 92 0.05 9.49 -34.68
N ASP A 93 -0.34 9.30 -35.94
CA ASP A 93 0.22 10.01 -37.10
C ASP A 93 -0.32 11.44 -37.19
#